data_AF-A0A352XJC5-F1
#
_entry.id   AF-A0A352XJC5-F1
#
_cell.length_a   1.000
_cell.length_b   1.000
_cell.length_c   1.000
_cell.angle_alpha   90.00
_cell.angle_beta   90.00
_cell.angle_gamma   90.00
#
_symmetry.space_group_name_H-M   'P 1'
#
loop_
_entity.id
_entity.type
_entity.pdbx_description
1 polymer ?
#
loop_
_entity_poly.entity_id
_entity_poly.type
_entity_poly.pdbx_seq_one_letter_code
_entity_poly.pdbx_strand_id
1 'polypeptide(L)'
;MREDREFLEKARSLVKEENGMHFLEGNVLKTQGGHRIEHESRALLEAIAFEKITTKRLSAKYFGIFSAYCTYRDFALSTELTDVVLDELLETLKIKSNAHQSPGLRDMFVRVQEHLWGHEIWRNGLLVPAAQARFDLALAMSSLTRSQRTQFILMNGMHGGPVFLCLAVIHGFCTFEEYTDAISAPYQADSLEEQEVRKAVSYMALFGCLTE
;
A
#
# COMPACT_ATOMS: atom_id res chain seq x y z
N MET A 1 16.12 0.65 -24.23
CA MET A 1 16.74 1.96 -23.91
C MET A 1 16.20 3.13 -24.75
N ARG A 2 16.22 3.07 -26.10
CA ARG A 2 15.65 4.14 -26.95
C ARG A 2 14.11 4.17 -26.87
N GLU A 3 13.47 3.00 -26.97
CA GLU A 3 12.01 2.86 -26.85
C GLU A 3 11.49 3.27 -25.46
N ASP A 4 12.17 2.88 -24.38
CA ASP A 4 11.77 3.25 -23.01
C ASP A 4 11.78 4.77 -22.79
N ARG A 5 12.78 5.45 -23.36
CA ARG A 5 12.87 6.91 -23.33
C ARG A 5 11.74 7.56 -24.13
N GLU A 6 11.44 7.04 -25.33
CA GLU A 6 10.34 7.53 -26.16
C GLU A 6 8.98 7.33 -25.46
N PHE A 7 8.77 6.19 -24.78
CA PHE A 7 7.59 5.96 -23.95
C PHE A 7 7.48 6.92 -22.78
N LEU A 8 8.59 7.20 -22.10
CA LEU A 8 8.61 8.15 -20.98
C LEU A 8 8.33 9.59 -21.45
N GLU A 9 8.95 10.04 -22.54
CA GLU A 9 8.71 11.37 -23.12
C GLU A 9 7.25 11.51 -23.57
N LYS A 10 6.67 10.46 -24.16
CA LYS A 10 5.26 10.42 -24.51
C LYS A 10 4.34 10.41 -23.28
N ALA A 11 4.71 9.72 -22.21
CA ALA A 11 3.94 9.71 -20.95
C ALA A 11 3.88 11.11 -20.35
N ARG A 12 5.03 11.78 -20.30
CA ARG A 12 5.17 13.15 -19.79
C ARG A 12 4.33 14.16 -20.56
N SER A 13 4.24 14.03 -21.88
CA SER A 13 3.47 14.97 -22.70
C SER A 13 1.95 14.88 -22.47
N LEU A 14 1.46 13.73 -21.96
CA LEU A 14 0.07 13.53 -21.57
C LEU A 14 -0.28 14.20 -20.23
N VAL A 15 0.70 14.53 -19.39
CA VAL A 15 0.45 15.18 -18.09
C VAL A 15 0.40 16.70 -18.29
N LYS A 16 -0.73 17.31 -17.95
CA LYS A 16 -0.93 18.76 -17.94
C LYS A 16 -1.06 19.27 -16.53
N GLU A 17 -0.97 20.58 -16.39
CA GLU A 17 -1.09 21.29 -15.14
C GLU A 17 -2.11 22.41 -15.28
N GLU A 18 -2.97 22.53 -14.27
CA GLU A 18 -3.97 23.59 -14.14
C GLU A 18 -4.16 23.89 -12.65
N ASN A 19 -3.95 25.16 -12.24
CA ASN A 19 -4.10 25.62 -10.85
C ASN A 19 -3.32 24.78 -9.81
N GLY A 20 -2.09 24.36 -10.13
CA GLY A 20 -1.24 23.54 -9.25
C GLY A 20 -1.61 22.06 -9.18
N MET A 21 -2.63 21.63 -9.93
CA MET A 21 -3.02 20.22 -10.05
C MET A 21 -2.56 19.64 -11.38
N HIS A 22 -1.99 18.44 -11.34
CA HIS A 22 -1.66 17.69 -12.54
C HIS A 22 -2.77 16.74 -12.93
N PHE A 23 -3.02 16.59 -14.22
CA PHE A 23 -4.02 15.67 -14.76
C PHE A 23 -3.59 15.10 -16.11
N LEU A 24 -4.24 14.01 -16.53
CA LEU A 24 -3.99 13.40 -17.84
C LEU A 24 -4.88 14.02 -18.93
N GLU A 25 -4.26 14.55 -19.99
CA GLU A 25 -4.90 15.10 -21.18
C GLU A 25 -5.71 14.04 -21.94
N GLY A 26 -6.86 14.46 -22.49
CA GLY A 26 -7.73 13.61 -23.31
C GLY A 26 -8.60 12.62 -22.53
N ASN A 27 -8.79 12.80 -21.21
CA ASN A 27 -9.51 11.84 -20.39
C ASN A 27 -11.03 12.06 -20.34
N VAL A 28 -11.75 11.14 -20.99
CA VAL A 28 -13.07 10.64 -20.55
C VAL A 28 -12.90 9.59 -19.42
N LEU A 29 -11.67 9.11 -19.20
CA LEU A 29 -11.35 8.10 -18.19
C LEU A 29 -11.48 8.67 -16.78
N LYS A 30 -12.28 7.99 -15.98
CA LYS A 30 -12.56 8.28 -14.58
C LYS A 30 -12.14 7.10 -13.72
N THR A 31 -11.91 7.36 -12.44
CA THR A 31 -11.86 6.29 -11.45
C THR A 31 -13.21 5.57 -11.37
N GLN A 32 -13.30 4.45 -10.65
CA GLN A 32 -14.58 3.75 -10.49
C GLN A 32 -15.62 4.63 -9.77
N GLY A 33 -15.18 5.49 -8.86
CA GLY A 33 -16.01 6.52 -8.22
C GLY A 33 -16.41 7.69 -9.14
N GLY A 34 -16.01 7.68 -10.42
CA GLY A 34 -16.34 8.73 -11.36
C GLY A 34 -15.46 9.99 -11.25
N HIS A 35 -14.38 9.94 -10.47
CA HIS A 35 -13.46 11.07 -10.29
C HIS A 35 -12.50 11.20 -11.47
N ARG A 36 -12.09 12.44 -11.75
CA ARG A 36 -10.99 12.71 -12.67
C ARG A 36 -9.67 12.15 -12.10
N ILE A 37 -8.78 11.75 -13.00
CA ILE A 37 -7.42 11.33 -12.64
C ILE A 37 -6.57 12.59 -12.53
N GLU A 38 -6.37 13.09 -11.30
CA GLU A 38 -5.63 14.30 -11.00
C GLU A 38 -5.00 14.26 -9.59
N HIS A 39 -3.86 14.91 -9.42
CA HIS A 39 -3.12 15.00 -8.16
C HIS A 39 -2.09 16.13 -8.23
N GLU A 40 -1.69 16.66 -7.08
CA GLU A 40 -0.55 17.58 -6.95
C GLU A 40 0.81 16.94 -7.29
N SER A 41 0.89 15.61 -7.31
CA SER A 41 2.15 14.90 -7.56
C SER A 41 2.29 14.61 -9.05
N ARG A 42 3.10 15.40 -9.74
CA ARG A 42 3.42 15.16 -11.15
C ARG A 42 3.96 13.76 -11.39
N ALA A 43 4.83 13.27 -10.49
CA ALA A 43 5.43 11.95 -10.59
C ALA A 43 4.39 10.83 -10.59
N LEU A 44 3.35 10.95 -9.77
CA LEU A 44 2.24 10.00 -9.75
C LEU A 44 1.47 10.00 -11.08
N LEU A 45 1.18 11.17 -11.64
CA LEU A 45 0.48 11.28 -12.92
C LEU A 45 1.35 10.78 -14.08
N GLU A 46 2.65 11.05 -14.07
CA GLU A 46 3.59 10.51 -15.06
C GLU A 46 3.65 8.99 -14.99
N ALA A 47 3.64 8.39 -13.79
CA ALA A 47 3.60 6.94 -13.63
C ALA A 47 2.31 6.34 -14.20
N ILE A 48 1.14 6.94 -13.93
CA ILE A 48 -0.14 6.50 -14.49
C ILE A 48 -0.18 6.69 -16.02
N ALA A 49 0.36 7.80 -16.53
CA ALA A 49 0.49 8.04 -17.97
C ALA A 49 1.37 6.98 -18.64
N PHE A 50 2.46 6.59 -17.98
CA PHE A 50 3.37 5.58 -18.46
C PHE A 50 2.68 4.22 -18.52
N GLU A 51 1.95 3.81 -17.47
CA GLU A 51 1.11 2.60 -17.50
C GLU A 51 0.12 2.65 -18.67
N LYS A 52 -0.58 3.77 -18.88
CA LYS A 52 -1.55 3.94 -19.98
C LYS A 52 -0.90 3.68 -21.35
N ILE A 53 0.33 4.13 -21.56
CA ILE A 53 1.04 3.98 -22.83
C ILE A 53 1.51 2.54 -23.03
N THR A 54 2.05 1.91 -21.99
CA THR A 54 2.63 0.56 -22.09
C THR A 54 1.55 -0.52 -22.18
N THR A 55 0.48 -0.40 -21.41
CA THR A 55 -0.63 -1.39 -21.39
C THR A 55 -1.72 -1.08 -22.42
N LYS A 56 -1.72 0.13 -22.98
CA LYS A 56 -2.75 0.70 -23.87
C LYS A 56 -4.13 0.85 -23.21
N ARG A 57 -4.33 0.40 -21.97
CA ARG A 57 -5.60 0.47 -21.23
C ARG A 57 -5.35 0.51 -19.73
N LEU A 58 -5.85 1.57 -19.08
CA LEU A 58 -5.91 1.65 -17.63
C LEU A 58 -7.08 0.81 -17.10
N SER A 59 -6.83 -0.01 -16.09
CA SER A 59 -7.85 -0.87 -15.49
C SER A 59 -7.59 -1.01 -13.99
N ALA A 60 -8.60 -0.72 -13.17
CA ALA A 60 -8.54 -1.01 -11.74
C ALA A 60 -8.63 -2.51 -11.42
N LYS A 61 -8.93 -3.36 -12.42
CA LYS A 61 -9.02 -4.83 -12.24
C LYS A 61 -7.65 -5.52 -12.28
N TYR A 62 -6.66 -4.89 -12.91
CA TYR A 62 -5.30 -5.42 -12.97
C TYR A 62 -4.44 -4.56 -12.08
N PHE A 63 -3.59 -5.21 -11.29
CA PHE A 63 -2.77 -4.47 -10.35
C PHE A 63 -1.70 -3.65 -11.08
N GLY A 64 -1.75 -2.34 -10.87
CA GLY A 64 -0.88 -1.34 -11.46
C GLY A 64 -0.90 -0.05 -10.65
N ILE A 65 -0.17 0.96 -11.11
CA ILE A 65 -0.18 2.26 -10.43
C ILE A 65 -1.55 2.93 -10.53
N PHE A 66 -2.28 2.72 -11.63
CA PHE A 66 -3.65 3.23 -11.76
C PHE A 66 -4.62 2.59 -10.78
N SER A 67 -4.55 1.26 -10.56
CA SER A 67 -5.41 0.61 -9.56
C SER A 67 -5.07 1.10 -8.15
N ALA A 68 -3.78 1.27 -7.83
CA ALA A 68 -3.35 1.83 -6.56
C ALA A 68 -3.82 3.28 -6.37
N TYR A 69 -3.79 4.10 -7.42
CA TYR A 69 -4.38 5.44 -7.40
C TYR A 69 -5.90 5.41 -7.17
N CYS A 70 -6.62 4.45 -7.77
CA CYS A 70 -8.05 4.27 -7.48
C CYS A 70 -8.28 3.94 -6.01
N THR A 71 -7.45 3.09 -5.40
CA THR A 71 -7.50 2.82 -3.96
C THR A 71 -7.29 4.10 -3.15
N TYR A 72 -6.25 4.88 -3.46
CA TYR A 72 -5.98 6.16 -2.80
C TYR A 72 -7.16 7.14 -2.91
N ARG A 73 -7.70 7.29 -4.12
CA ARG A 73 -8.72 8.31 -4.42
C ARG A 73 -10.11 7.93 -3.91
N ASP A 74 -10.53 6.70 -4.14
CA ASP A 74 -11.92 6.27 -3.95
C ASP A 74 -12.12 5.44 -2.68
N PHE A 75 -11.08 4.73 -2.20
CA PHE A 75 -11.23 3.69 -1.19
C PHE A 75 -10.61 4.04 0.17
N ALA A 76 -9.43 4.64 0.19
CA ALA A 76 -8.62 4.79 1.40
C ALA A 76 -9.34 5.51 2.55
N LEU A 77 -10.22 6.47 2.26
CA LEU A 77 -11.03 7.15 3.28
C LEU A 77 -12.50 6.72 3.31
N SER A 78 -12.98 5.97 2.33
CA SER A 78 -14.38 5.51 2.29
C SER A 78 -14.58 4.19 3.01
N THR A 79 -13.52 3.40 3.25
CA THR A 79 -13.61 2.20 4.07
C THR A 79 -13.92 2.60 5.51
N GLU A 80 -15.12 2.30 6.00
CA GLU A 80 -15.37 2.36 7.44
C GLU A 80 -14.59 1.23 8.13
N LEU A 81 -13.88 1.56 9.23
CA LEU A 81 -13.24 0.56 10.09
C LEU A 81 -14.31 -0.12 10.94
N THR A 82 -15.18 -0.89 10.30
CA THR A 82 -16.23 -1.63 11.00
C THR A 82 -15.62 -2.72 11.87
N ASP A 83 -16.37 -3.14 12.90
CA ASP A 83 -15.96 -4.26 13.77
C ASP A 83 -15.60 -5.52 12.98
N VAL A 84 -16.31 -5.79 11.87
CA VAL A 84 -16.04 -6.94 10.99
C VAL A 84 -14.65 -6.84 10.36
N VAL A 85 -14.30 -5.67 9.80
CA VAL A 85 -12.98 -5.46 9.18
C VAL A 85 -11.87 -5.56 10.23
N LEU A 86 -12.08 -5.00 11.42
CA LEU A 86 -11.09 -5.08 12.50
C LEU A 86 -10.91 -6.51 13.00
N ASP A 87 -12.00 -7.27 13.12
CA ASP A 87 -11.94 -8.68 13.49
C ASP A 87 -11.20 -9.52 12.45
N GLU A 88 -11.44 -9.28 11.16
CA GLU A 88 -10.68 -9.92 10.07
C GLU A 88 -9.18 -9.61 10.18
N LEU A 89 -8.80 -8.34 10.43
CA LEU A 89 -7.40 -7.97 10.64
C LEU A 89 -6.80 -8.68 11.88
N LEU A 90 -7.54 -8.76 12.98
CA LEU A 90 -7.13 -9.48 14.20
C LEU A 90 -6.99 -10.99 13.99
N GLU A 91 -7.83 -11.61 13.16
CA GLU A 91 -7.68 -13.02 12.80
C GLU A 91 -6.47 -13.24 11.90
N THR A 92 -6.22 -12.36 10.92
CA THR A 92 -5.00 -12.44 10.11
C THR A 92 -3.73 -12.28 10.95
N LEU A 93 -3.77 -11.46 12.00
CA LEU A 93 -2.69 -11.33 12.98
C LEU A 93 -2.36 -12.68 13.63
N LYS A 94 -3.38 -13.42 14.11
CA LYS A 94 -3.19 -14.73 14.76
C LYS A 94 -2.58 -15.76 13.82
N ILE A 95 -3.03 -15.78 12.56
CA ILE A 95 -2.61 -16.79 11.59
C ILE A 95 -1.21 -16.47 11.04
N LYS A 96 -0.97 -15.24 10.61
CA LYS A 96 0.21 -14.88 9.81
C LYS A 96 1.39 -14.46 10.65
N SER A 97 1.16 -13.77 11.77
CA SER A 97 2.25 -13.33 12.63
C SER A 97 2.94 -14.53 13.28
N ASN A 98 2.26 -15.66 13.47
CA ASN A 98 2.84 -16.92 13.98
C ASN A 98 3.64 -17.71 12.93
N ALA A 99 3.37 -17.50 11.63
CA ALA A 99 3.95 -18.30 10.55
C ALA A 99 5.32 -17.80 10.07
N HIS A 100 5.71 -16.55 10.36
CA HIS A 100 6.90 -15.89 9.81
C HIS A 100 7.78 -15.30 10.91
N GLN A 101 8.50 -16.13 11.65
CA GLN A 101 9.21 -15.61 12.83
C GLN A 101 10.69 -15.99 12.85
N SER A 102 11.47 -15.26 12.06
CA SER A 102 12.83 -14.95 12.52
C SER A 102 12.73 -14.14 13.83
N PRO A 103 13.65 -14.30 14.78
CA PRO A 103 13.63 -13.52 16.03
C PRO A 103 13.54 -12.00 15.78
N GLY A 104 14.20 -11.49 14.75
CA GLY A 104 14.18 -10.06 14.41
C GLY A 104 12.80 -9.50 14.05
N LEU A 105 11.95 -10.26 13.35
CA LEU A 105 10.58 -9.83 13.03
C LEU A 105 9.71 -9.75 14.29
N ARG A 106 9.89 -10.65 15.25
CA ARG A 106 9.15 -10.61 16.53
C ARG A 106 9.47 -9.34 17.30
N ASP A 107 10.76 -9.04 17.47
CA ASP A 107 11.21 -7.87 18.23
C ASP A 107 10.73 -6.57 17.56
N MET A 108 10.73 -6.53 16.23
CA MET A 108 10.14 -5.42 15.47
C MET A 108 8.64 -5.28 15.74
N PHE A 109 7.88 -6.37 15.74
CA PHE A 109 6.44 -6.30 16.02
C PHE A 109 6.19 -5.79 17.43
N VAL A 110 6.92 -6.25 18.45
CA VAL A 110 6.81 -5.70 19.82
C VAL A 110 7.05 -4.19 19.82
N ARG A 111 8.13 -3.71 19.18
CA ARG A 111 8.44 -2.28 19.09
C ARG A 111 7.34 -1.46 18.41
N VAL A 112 6.70 -2.00 17.37
CA VAL A 112 5.57 -1.34 16.69
C VAL A 112 4.38 -1.22 17.64
N GLN A 113 4.06 -2.27 18.38
CA GLN A 113 2.95 -2.26 19.34
C GLN A 113 3.19 -1.24 20.48
N GLU A 114 4.41 -1.26 21.04
CA GLU A 114 4.84 -0.28 22.06
C GLU A 114 4.75 1.16 21.53
N HIS A 115 5.13 1.39 20.28
CA HIS A 115 5.04 2.70 19.65
C HIS A 115 3.60 3.19 19.45
N LEU A 116 2.70 2.29 19.01
CA LEU A 116 1.35 2.67 18.63
C LEU A 116 0.40 2.83 19.84
N TRP A 117 0.56 2.01 20.88
CA TRP A 117 -0.34 2.02 22.03
C TRP A 117 0.33 1.75 23.39
N GLY A 118 1.62 1.43 23.43
CA GLY A 118 2.38 1.30 24.70
C GLY A 118 2.22 -0.04 25.43
N HIS A 119 1.57 -1.03 24.82
CA HIS A 119 1.43 -2.39 25.34
C HIS A 119 1.41 -3.41 24.20
N GLU A 120 1.38 -4.71 24.50
CA GLU A 120 1.25 -5.76 23.49
C GLU A 120 -0.23 -6.17 23.36
N ILE A 121 -0.78 -6.19 22.15
CA ILE A 121 -2.10 -6.82 21.86
C ILE A 121 -1.93 -8.21 21.23
N TRP A 122 -0.71 -8.54 20.81
CA TRP A 122 -0.33 -9.83 20.27
C TRP A 122 1.08 -10.21 20.71
N ARG A 123 1.21 -11.44 21.20
CA ARG A 123 2.46 -12.19 21.45
C ARG A 123 2.10 -13.67 21.54
N ASN A 124 3.07 -14.55 21.32
CA ASN A 124 2.87 -15.99 21.49
C ASN A 124 2.30 -16.30 22.90
N GLY A 125 1.08 -16.82 22.95
CA GLY A 125 0.37 -17.16 24.18
C GLY A 125 -0.28 -15.98 24.92
N LEU A 126 -0.23 -14.77 24.38
CA LEU A 126 -0.90 -13.60 24.95
C LEU A 126 -2.38 -13.61 24.58
N LEU A 127 -3.24 -13.48 25.59
CA LEU A 127 -4.70 -13.38 25.45
C LEU A 127 -5.15 -11.98 25.85
N VAL A 128 -4.94 -11.00 24.97
CA VAL A 128 -5.59 -9.69 25.14
C VAL A 128 -7.08 -9.83 24.83
N PRO A 129 -7.98 -9.24 25.63
CA PRO A 129 -9.41 -9.25 25.31
C PRO A 129 -9.66 -8.71 23.90
N ALA A 130 -10.44 -9.43 23.10
CA ALA A 130 -10.70 -9.07 21.70
C ALA A 130 -11.22 -7.63 21.54
N ALA A 131 -12.04 -7.17 22.48
CA ALA A 131 -12.54 -5.79 22.50
C ALA A 131 -11.42 -4.75 22.66
N GLN A 132 -10.41 -5.02 23.50
CA GLN A 132 -9.28 -4.11 23.68
C GLN A 132 -8.39 -4.10 22.43
N ALA A 133 -8.05 -5.27 21.91
CA ALA A 133 -7.24 -5.38 20.69
C ALA A 133 -7.92 -4.71 19.48
N ARG A 134 -9.25 -4.83 19.38
CA ARG A 134 -10.06 -4.14 18.37
C ARG A 134 -9.98 -2.62 18.53
N PHE A 135 -10.16 -2.13 19.76
CA PHE A 135 -10.08 -0.70 20.07
C PHE A 135 -8.71 -0.13 19.70
N ASP A 136 -7.63 -0.78 20.13
CA ASP A 136 -6.26 -0.33 19.87
C ASP A 136 -5.94 -0.32 18.37
N LEU A 137 -6.36 -1.36 17.64
CA LEU A 137 -6.18 -1.43 16.20
C LEU A 137 -7.01 -0.35 15.47
N ALA A 138 -8.25 -0.11 15.88
CA ALA A 138 -9.08 0.95 15.31
C ALA A 138 -8.43 2.32 15.50
N LEU A 139 -7.91 2.59 16.69
CA LEU A 139 -7.22 3.83 17.01
C LEU A 139 -5.99 4.00 16.10
N ALA A 140 -5.12 3.00 16.02
CA ALA A 140 -3.95 3.03 15.15
C ALA A 140 -4.33 3.28 13.69
N MET A 141 -5.30 2.54 13.15
CA MET A 141 -5.75 2.67 11.77
C MET A 141 -6.39 4.03 11.47
N SER A 142 -7.08 4.63 12.45
CA SER A 142 -7.68 5.97 12.30
C SER A 142 -6.67 7.11 12.34
N SER A 143 -5.49 6.87 12.90
CA SER A 143 -4.40 7.87 12.95
C SER A 143 -3.60 7.98 11.65
N LEU A 144 -3.77 7.02 10.74
CA LEU A 144 -3.04 6.99 9.47
C LEU A 144 -3.52 8.10 8.52
N THR A 145 -2.56 8.76 7.87
CA THR A 145 -2.85 9.66 6.74
C THR A 145 -3.49 8.89 5.59
N ARG A 146 -4.08 9.56 4.59
CA ARG A 146 -4.71 8.85 3.47
C ARG A 146 -3.69 7.99 2.71
N SER A 147 -2.47 8.50 2.56
CA SER A 147 -1.35 7.83 1.89
C SER A 147 -0.89 6.62 2.68
N GLN A 148 -0.68 6.76 3.99
CA GLN A 148 -0.34 5.62 4.86
C GLN A 148 -1.44 4.56 4.86
N ARG A 149 -2.71 4.97 4.89
CA ARG A 149 -3.85 4.07 4.82
C ARG A 149 -3.94 3.34 3.49
N THR A 150 -3.62 4.03 2.39
CA THR A 150 -3.48 3.43 1.06
C THR A 150 -2.38 2.38 1.07
N GLN A 151 -1.19 2.70 1.59
CA GLN A 151 -0.08 1.76 1.70
C GLN A 151 -0.49 0.52 2.50
N PHE A 152 -1.17 0.71 3.63
CA PHE A 152 -1.67 -0.40 4.45
C PHE A 152 -2.61 -1.32 3.64
N ILE A 153 -3.63 -0.74 3.01
CA ILE A 153 -4.64 -1.48 2.25
C ILE A 153 -3.98 -2.26 1.11
N LEU A 154 -3.04 -1.63 0.41
CA LEU A 154 -2.33 -2.28 -0.68
C LEU A 154 -1.44 -3.42 -0.19
N MET A 155 -0.63 -3.21 0.86
CA MET A 155 0.27 -4.24 1.41
C MET A 155 -0.51 -5.42 2.02
N ASN A 156 -1.55 -5.13 2.82
CA ASN A 156 -2.34 -6.16 3.48
C ASN A 156 -3.28 -6.87 2.50
N GLY A 157 -3.96 -6.13 1.63
CA GLY A 157 -4.94 -6.68 0.70
C GLY A 157 -4.31 -7.44 -0.48
N MET A 158 -3.22 -6.93 -1.06
CA MET A 158 -2.62 -7.53 -2.25
C MET A 158 -1.63 -8.64 -1.92
N HIS A 159 -0.72 -8.40 -0.99
CA HIS A 159 0.32 -9.38 -0.64
C HIS A 159 -0.09 -10.27 0.53
N GLY A 160 -1.23 -9.99 1.16
CA GLY A 160 -1.57 -10.64 2.41
C GLY A 160 -0.57 -10.28 3.53
N GLY A 161 0.10 -9.13 3.46
CA GLY A 161 1.14 -8.74 4.40
C GLY A 161 0.65 -8.80 5.86
N PRO A 162 1.45 -9.36 6.80
CA PRO A 162 1.11 -9.34 8.22
C PRO A 162 0.85 -7.91 8.70
N VAL A 163 -0.20 -7.68 9.48
CA VAL A 163 -0.62 -6.33 9.90
C VAL A 163 0.53 -5.56 10.56
N PHE A 164 1.29 -6.17 11.48
CA PHE A 164 2.44 -5.50 12.10
C PHE A 164 3.60 -5.26 11.15
N LEU A 165 3.78 -6.10 10.13
CA LEU A 165 4.79 -5.84 9.11
C LEU A 165 4.39 -4.63 8.25
N CYS A 166 3.12 -4.53 7.85
CA CYS A 166 2.60 -3.36 7.15
C CYS A 166 2.74 -2.08 8.00
N LEU A 167 2.39 -2.15 9.29
CA LEU A 167 2.53 -1.02 10.22
C LEU A 167 4.00 -0.68 10.49
N ALA A 168 4.89 -1.68 10.55
CA ALA A 168 6.33 -1.44 10.69
C ALA A 168 6.88 -0.59 9.55
N VAL A 169 6.45 -0.86 8.31
CA VAL A 169 6.85 -0.07 7.13
C VAL A 169 6.30 1.35 7.20
N ILE A 170 5.00 1.48 7.48
CA ILE A 170 4.30 2.78 7.54
C ILE A 170 4.91 3.71 8.59
N HIS A 171 5.33 3.15 9.73
CA HIS A 171 5.94 3.90 10.84
C HIS A 171 7.47 3.91 10.80
N GLY A 172 8.10 3.42 9.73
CA GLY A 172 9.55 3.51 9.52
C GLY A 172 10.42 2.60 10.40
N PHE A 173 9.84 1.57 11.00
CA PHE A 173 10.60 0.50 11.69
C PHE A 173 11.26 -0.47 10.71
N CYS A 174 10.78 -0.49 9.47
CA CYS A 174 11.24 -1.34 8.38
C CYS A 174 11.16 -0.55 7.07
N THR A 175 12.15 -0.73 6.19
CA THR A 175 12.16 -0.14 4.85
C THR A 175 11.26 -0.93 3.90
N PHE A 176 10.90 -0.32 2.77
CA PHE A 176 10.19 -1.05 1.70
C PHE A 176 11.03 -2.18 1.10
N GLU A 177 12.35 -2.09 1.14
CA GLU A 177 13.25 -3.15 0.67
C GLU A 177 13.22 -4.36 1.61
N GLU A 178 13.37 -4.13 2.92
CA GLU A 178 13.22 -5.18 3.93
C GLU A 178 11.82 -5.81 3.93
N TYR A 179 10.78 -5.00 3.71
CA TYR A 179 9.42 -5.50 3.51
C TYR A 179 9.34 -6.43 2.31
N THR A 180 9.89 -5.99 1.17
CA THR A 180 9.89 -6.75 -0.09
C THR A 180 10.56 -8.10 0.10
N ASP A 181 11.73 -8.13 0.72
CA ASP A 181 12.47 -9.36 0.98
C ASP A 181 11.70 -10.30 1.93
N ALA A 182 11.01 -9.74 2.93
CA ALA A 182 10.20 -10.54 3.85
C ALA A 182 9.00 -11.21 3.16
N ILE A 183 8.33 -10.51 2.25
CA ILE A 183 7.17 -11.07 1.53
C ILE A 183 7.57 -11.92 0.32
N SER A 184 8.76 -11.72 -0.24
CA SER A 184 9.26 -12.50 -1.37
C SER A 184 9.99 -13.77 -0.96
N ALA A 185 10.36 -13.93 0.32
CA ALA A 185 11.07 -15.08 0.86
C ALA A 185 10.53 -16.47 0.45
N PRO A 186 9.20 -16.67 0.23
CA PRO A 186 8.68 -17.96 -0.25
C PRO A 186 8.98 -18.26 -1.73
N TYR A 187 9.37 -17.27 -2.53
CA TYR A 187 9.59 -17.41 -3.97
C TYR A 187 11.06 -17.65 -4.31
N GLN A 188 11.31 -18.22 -5.49
CA GLN A 188 12.67 -18.38 -6.00
C GLN A 188 13.21 -17.01 -6.46
N ALA A 189 14.49 -16.76 -6.21
CA ALA A 189 15.18 -15.59 -6.73
C ALA A 189 15.00 -15.46 -8.26
N ASP A 190 14.69 -14.24 -8.70
CA ASP A 190 14.38 -13.83 -10.07
C ASP A 190 13.16 -14.53 -10.70
N SER A 191 12.30 -15.20 -9.91
CA SER A 191 11.06 -15.76 -10.43
C SER A 191 10.05 -14.68 -10.83
N LEU A 192 9.07 -15.04 -11.67
CA LEU A 192 8.02 -14.10 -12.07
C LEU A 192 7.22 -13.61 -10.86
N GLU A 193 6.97 -14.47 -9.89
CA GLU A 193 6.27 -14.16 -8.66
C GLU A 193 7.03 -13.13 -7.82
N GLU A 194 8.34 -13.32 -7.63
CA GLU A 194 9.17 -12.33 -6.94
C GLU A 194 9.18 -11.00 -7.69
N GLN A 195 9.37 -11.02 -9.02
CA GLN A 195 9.41 -9.80 -9.83
C GLN A 195 8.08 -9.02 -9.76
N GLU A 196 6.94 -9.72 -9.78
CA GLU A 196 5.63 -9.09 -9.63
C GLU A 196 5.44 -8.49 -8.23
N VAL A 197 5.92 -9.16 -7.17
CA VAL A 197 5.94 -8.60 -5.83
C VAL A 197 6.80 -7.34 -5.77
N ARG A 198 8.03 -7.37 -6.27
CA ARG A 198 8.95 -6.21 -6.29
C ARG A 198 8.33 -5.03 -7.03
N LYS A 199 7.75 -5.29 -8.21
CA LYS A 199 7.02 -4.30 -9.01
C LYS A 199 5.85 -3.73 -8.21
N ALA A 200 5.07 -4.58 -7.56
CA ALA A 200 3.90 -4.16 -6.80
C ALA A 200 4.28 -3.28 -5.60
N VAL A 201 5.31 -3.66 -4.85
CA VAL A 201 5.83 -2.87 -3.73
C VAL A 201 6.32 -1.49 -4.19
N SER A 202 6.95 -1.40 -5.37
CA SER A 202 7.39 -0.09 -5.89
C SER A 202 6.25 0.91 -6.05
N TYR A 203 5.05 0.43 -6.43
CA TYR A 203 3.86 1.28 -6.50
C TYR A 203 3.40 1.71 -5.12
N MET A 204 3.44 0.81 -4.13
CA MET A 204 3.06 1.11 -2.74
C MET A 204 4.02 2.13 -2.10
N ALA A 205 5.32 2.00 -2.35
CA ALA A 205 6.34 2.92 -1.86
C ALA A 205 6.12 4.34 -2.36
N LEU A 206 5.69 4.52 -3.63
CA LEU A 206 5.41 5.84 -4.21
C LEU A 206 4.39 6.64 -3.40
N PHE A 207 3.38 6.00 -2.81
CA PHE A 207 2.36 6.69 -2.01
C PHE A 207 2.93 7.30 -0.72
N GLY A 208 4.02 6.75 -0.18
CA GLY A 208 4.68 7.30 1.01
C GLY A 208 5.40 8.62 0.75
N CYS A 209 5.62 8.96 -0.51
CA CYS A 209 6.24 10.21 -0.94
C CYS A 209 5.21 11.30 -1.28
N LEU A 210 3.91 11.02 -1.17
CA LEU A 210 2.88 12.01 -1.41
C LEU A 210 2.77 12.92 -0.19
N THR A 211 2.89 14.22 -0.41
CA THR A 211 2.59 15.23 0.60
C THR A 211 1.08 15.37 0.74
N GLU A 212 0.61 15.48 1.98
CA GLU A 212 -0.80 15.74 2.34
C GLU A 212 -0.93 16.99 3.19
#